data_AF-A0A2D8P5V7-F1
#
_entry.id   AF-A0A2D8P5V7-F1
#
_cell.length_a   1.000
_cell.length_b   1.000
_cell.length_c   1.000
_cell.angle_alpha   90.00
_cell.angle_beta   90.00
_cell.angle_gamma   90.00
#
_symmetry.space_group_name_H-M   'P 1'
#
loop_
_entity.id
_entity.type
_entity.pdbx_description
1 polymer ?
#
loop_
_entity_poly.entity_id
_entity_poly.type
_entity_poly.pdbx_seq_one_letter_code
_entity_poly.pdbx_strand_id
1 'polypeptide(L)'
;MKPLAILSGFTLAVICATQLLAQGQPDQITIEQHGADHAPFATIHMRNLHGGGGTYTYTFETPHGTVVVEHVITKNEPGGCCADTLSVVALPDGVLARPMFMEIQEGETGAVELFRWLGG
;
A
#
# COMPACT_ATOMS: atom_id res chain seq x y z
N MET A 1 -54.61 6.92 -14.19
CA MET A 1 -53.98 8.18 -13.70
C MET A 1 -53.38 7.93 -12.33
N LYS A 2 -52.11 8.33 -12.13
CA LYS A 2 -51.26 8.32 -10.91
C LYS A 2 -50.83 6.96 -10.30
N PRO A 3 -49.62 6.85 -9.68
CA PRO A 3 -48.38 7.59 -9.96
C PRO A 3 -47.11 6.71 -10.07
N LEU A 4 -46.07 7.37 -10.58
CA LEU A 4 -44.68 6.97 -10.78
C LEU A 4 -43.98 6.70 -9.43
N ALA A 5 -43.31 5.56 -9.28
CA ALA A 5 -42.45 5.27 -8.13
C ALA A 5 -40.99 5.58 -8.46
N ILE A 6 -40.47 6.48 -7.65
CA ILE A 6 -39.17 7.13 -7.56
C ILE A 6 -37.99 6.13 -7.60
N LEU A 7 -36.96 6.45 -8.41
CA LEU A 7 -35.63 5.87 -8.30
C LEU A 7 -35.07 6.14 -6.90
N SER A 8 -34.97 5.11 -6.05
CA SER A 8 -34.16 5.18 -4.84
C SER A 8 -32.73 4.72 -5.19
N GLY A 9 -31.78 5.64 -5.03
CA GLY A 9 -30.37 5.40 -5.27
C GLY A 9 -29.85 4.18 -4.51
N PHE A 10 -29.19 3.29 -5.23
CA PHE A 10 -28.19 2.45 -4.61
C PHE A 10 -26.99 3.34 -4.37
N THR A 11 -26.86 3.79 -3.12
CA THR A 11 -25.59 4.24 -2.56
C THR A 11 -24.55 3.21 -2.98
N LEU A 12 -23.49 3.68 -3.64
CA LEU A 12 -22.27 2.89 -3.83
C LEU A 12 -21.72 2.68 -2.42
N ALA A 13 -22.24 1.69 -1.69
CA ALA A 13 -21.50 1.11 -0.60
C ALA A 13 -20.20 0.67 -1.26
N VAL A 14 -19.07 1.26 -0.84
CA VAL A 14 -17.76 0.70 -1.12
C VAL A 14 -17.79 -0.66 -0.44
N ILE A 15 -18.27 -1.65 -1.20
CA ILE A 15 -18.38 -2.98 -0.71
C ILE A 15 -16.94 -3.44 -0.62
N CYS A 16 -16.47 -3.69 0.59
CA CYS A 16 -15.32 -4.54 0.83
C CYS A 16 -15.65 -5.99 0.43
N ALA A 17 -16.23 -6.18 -0.76
CA ALA A 17 -16.61 -7.45 -1.33
C ALA A 17 -15.73 -7.66 -2.54
N THR A 18 -14.62 -8.36 -2.31
CA THR A 18 -14.33 -9.58 -3.07
C THR A 18 -13.24 -10.47 -2.47
N GLN A 19 -12.84 -10.29 -1.20
CA GLN A 19 -11.86 -11.19 -0.58
C GLN A 19 -12.39 -11.78 0.73
N LEU A 20 -13.46 -12.58 0.63
CA LEU A 20 -13.75 -13.66 1.58
C LEU A 20 -12.71 -14.82 1.47
N LEU A 21 -11.58 -14.56 0.82
CA LEU A 21 -10.45 -15.46 0.69
C LEU A 21 -9.30 -14.75 1.41
N ALA A 22 -8.83 -15.35 2.52
CA ALA A 22 -7.64 -14.97 3.30
C ALA A 22 -7.84 -14.25 4.65
N GLN A 23 -8.84 -14.63 5.47
CA GLN A 23 -8.72 -14.29 6.90
C GLN A 23 -7.44 -14.95 7.47
N GLY A 24 -6.42 -14.15 7.80
CA GLY A 24 -5.18 -14.60 8.43
C GLY A 24 -4.00 -14.85 7.49
N GLN A 25 -3.99 -14.35 6.24
CA GLN A 25 -2.74 -14.29 5.47
C GLN A 25 -1.93 -13.05 5.87
N PRO A 26 -0.60 -13.19 6.08
CA PRO A 26 0.23 -12.03 6.36
C PRO A 26 0.26 -11.10 5.14
N ASP A 27 0.32 -9.80 5.41
CA ASP A 27 0.58 -8.80 4.39
C ASP A 27 1.88 -9.11 3.66
N GLN A 28 1.91 -8.79 2.38
CA GLN A 28 3.05 -9.06 1.52
C GLN A 28 3.70 -7.75 1.13
N ILE A 29 4.93 -7.54 1.60
CA ILE A 29 5.77 -6.45 1.15
C ILE A 29 7.01 -7.00 0.44
N THR A 30 7.28 -6.49 -0.75
CA THR A 30 8.38 -6.95 -1.61
C THR A 30 9.02 -5.77 -2.30
N ILE A 31 10.25 -5.97 -2.80
CA ILE A 31 10.93 -5.01 -3.67
C ILE A 31 11.22 -5.67 -5.02
N GLU A 32 10.89 -4.95 -6.08
CA GLU A 32 11.25 -5.26 -7.46
C GLU A 32 12.36 -4.30 -7.89
N GLN A 33 13.52 -4.82 -8.29
CA GLN A 33 14.61 -4.00 -8.81
C GLN A 33 14.59 -3.99 -10.34
N HIS A 34 14.52 -2.79 -10.92
CA HIS A 34 14.50 -2.62 -12.37
C HIS A 34 15.93 -2.51 -12.93
N GLY A 35 16.86 -1.96 -12.15
CA GLY A 35 18.25 -1.74 -12.55
C GLY A 35 18.72 -0.33 -12.17
N ALA A 36 20.01 -0.16 -11.90
CA ALA A 36 20.55 1.08 -11.31
C ALA A 36 20.27 2.35 -12.13
N ASP A 37 20.18 2.22 -13.46
CA ASP A 37 19.99 3.33 -14.39
C ASP A 37 18.53 3.48 -14.88
N HIS A 38 17.61 2.61 -14.42
CA HIS A 38 16.19 2.74 -14.74
C HIS A 38 15.49 3.80 -13.87
N ALA A 39 14.37 4.34 -14.37
CA ALA A 39 13.52 5.28 -13.66
C ALA A 39 12.06 4.75 -13.63
N PRO A 40 11.54 4.32 -12.48
CA PRO A 40 12.23 4.12 -11.20
C PRO A 40 13.30 3.01 -11.29
N PHE A 41 14.31 3.05 -10.41
CA PHE A 41 15.34 2.01 -10.36
C PHE A 41 14.87 0.78 -9.55
N ALA A 42 13.87 0.97 -8.69
CA ALA A 42 13.19 -0.07 -7.94
C ALA A 42 11.77 0.35 -7.54
N THR A 43 10.89 -0.63 -7.32
CA THR A 43 9.52 -0.44 -6.82
C THR A 43 9.29 -1.34 -5.61
N ILE A 44 8.84 -0.76 -4.50
CA ILE A 44 8.38 -1.52 -3.34
C ILE A 44 6.88 -1.72 -3.49
N HIS A 45 6.43 -2.97 -3.45
CA HIS A 45 5.03 -3.34 -3.53
C HIS A 45 4.55 -3.80 -2.17
N MET A 46 3.37 -3.33 -1.74
CA MET A 46 2.69 -3.84 -0.56
C MET A 46 1.28 -4.26 -0.93
N ARG A 47 0.91 -5.48 -0.53
CA ARG A 47 -0.46 -5.97 -0.60
C ARG A 47 -1.03 -6.11 0.81
N ASN A 48 -2.10 -5.37 1.09
CA ASN A 48 -2.84 -5.46 2.35
C ASN A 48 -3.82 -6.65 2.28
N LEU A 49 -3.61 -7.66 3.12
CA LEU A 49 -4.26 -8.98 3.10
C LEU A 49 -4.96 -9.35 4.41
N HIS A 50 -5.17 -8.40 5.31
CA HIS A 50 -5.81 -8.57 6.63
C HIS A 50 -4.86 -9.10 7.71
N GLY A 51 -4.28 -8.18 8.51
CA GLY A 51 -3.31 -8.49 9.56
C GLY A 51 -3.77 -8.21 11.01
N GLY A 52 -3.07 -8.81 11.97
CA GLY A 52 -3.39 -8.81 13.41
C GLY A 52 -3.05 -7.53 14.19
N GLY A 53 -2.96 -6.38 13.52
CA GLY A 53 -2.52 -5.10 14.09
C GLY A 53 -1.02 -5.08 14.47
N GLY A 54 -0.35 -3.94 14.26
CA GLY A 54 1.05 -3.78 14.66
C GLY A 54 1.85 -2.85 13.76
N THR A 55 3.14 -2.70 14.07
CA THR A 55 4.08 -1.91 13.28
C THR A 55 5.27 -2.78 12.92
N TYR A 56 5.62 -2.81 11.63
CA TYR A 56 6.68 -3.64 11.07
C TYR A 56 7.63 -2.79 10.24
N THR A 57 8.93 -2.98 10.46
CA THR A 57 9.98 -2.29 9.72
C THR A 57 10.62 -3.25 8.72
N TYR A 58 10.76 -2.79 7.48
CA TYR A 58 11.40 -3.55 6.41
C TYR A 58 12.59 -2.78 5.86
N THR A 59 13.68 -3.49 5.66
CA THR A 59 14.94 -2.96 5.13
C THR A 59 15.23 -3.61 3.78
N PHE A 60 15.44 -2.79 2.77
CA PHE A 60 15.75 -3.25 1.41
C PHE A 60 17.10 -2.71 0.95
N GLU A 61 17.98 -3.62 0.53
CA GLU A 61 19.22 -3.25 -0.14
C GLU A 61 18.95 -2.96 -1.62
N THR A 62 19.37 -1.79 -2.08
CA THR A 62 19.25 -1.36 -3.48
C THR A 62 20.62 -1.01 -4.06
N PRO A 63 20.76 -0.91 -5.39
CA PRO A 63 22.01 -0.47 -6.01
C PRO A 63 22.49 0.92 -5.55
N HIS A 64 21.60 1.76 -5.02
CA HIS A 64 21.91 3.11 -4.54
C HIS A 64 21.93 3.23 -3.01
N GLY A 65 21.91 2.10 -2.30
CA GLY A 65 21.97 2.03 -0.84
C GLY A 65 20.72 1.45 -0.19
N THR A 66 20.71 1.45 1.14
CA THR A 66 19.65 0.87 1.97
C THR A 66 18.44 1.78 2.06
N VAL A 67 17.26 1.25 1.79
CA VAL A 67 15.96 1.90 2.00
C VAL A 67 15.23 1.22 3.15
N VAL A 68 14.59 2.02 4.01
CA VAL A 68 13.80 1.52 5.13
C VAL A 68 12.37 2.02 5.02
N VAL A 69 11.42 1.09 5.15
CA VAL A 69 9.99 1.38 5.17
C VAL A 69 9.36 0.85 6.44
N GLU A 70 8.34 1.55 6.91
CA GLU A 70 7.50 1.16 8.03
C GLU A 70 6.08 0.91 7.53
N HIS A 71 5.54 -0.24 7.91
CA HIS A 71 4.16 -0.63 7.65
C HIS A 71 3.41 -0.71 8.98
N VAL A 72 2.34 0.06 9.08
CA VAL A 72 1.43 0.02 10.22
C VAL A 72 0.16 -0.70 9.80
N ILE A 73 -0.06 -1.85 10.43
CA ILE A 73 -1.26 -2.67 10.28
C ILE A 73 -2.30 -2.16 11.26
N THR A 74 -3.45 -1.72 10.74
CA THR A 74 -4.59 -1.37 11.58
C THR A 74 -5.27 -2.65 12.04
N LYS A 75 -5.54 -2.77 13.35
CA LYS A 75 -6.30 -3.90 13.87
C LYS A 75 -7.73 -3.83 13.31
N ASN A 76 -8.13 -4.87 12.59
CA ASN A 76 -9.50 -4.96 12.07
C ASN A 76 -10.51 -5.14 13.21
N GLU A 77 -11.47 -4.23 13.28
CA GLU A 77 -12.65 -4.38 14.15
C GLU A 77 -13.62 -5.39 13.53
N PRO A 78 -14.40 -6.14 14.35
CA PRO A 78 -15.35 -7.12 13.83
C PRO A 78 -16.32 -6.51 12.81
N GLY A 79 -16.28 -6.99 11.56
CA GLY A 79 -17.15 -6.56 10.46
C GLY A 79 -16.68 -5.32 9.70
N GLY A 80 -15.50 -4.78 10.01
CA GLY A 80 -14.90 -3.65 9.30
C GLY A 80 -13.71 -4.05 8.43
N CYS A 81 -13.52 -3.33 7.34
CA CYS A 81 -12.26 -3.31 6.62
C CYS A 81 -11.45 -2.09 7.06
N CYS A 82 -10.15 -2.27 7.27
CA CYS A 82 -9.28 -1.17 7.68
C CYS A 82 -8.14 -0.98 6.69
N ALA A 83 -7.86 0.29 6.42
CA ALA A 83 -6.68 0.65 5.66
C ALA A 83 -5.44 0.48 6.55
N ASP A 84 -4.38 0.00 5.92
CA ASP A 84 -3.05 0.00 6.48
C ASP A 84 -2.25 1.17 5.93
N THR A 85 -1.15 1.52 6.59
CA THR A 85 -0.27 2.59 6.10
C THR A 85 1.11 2.05 5.79
N LEU A 86 1.68 2.52 4.69
CA LEU A 86 3.07 2.28 4.33
C LEU A 86 3.79 3.62 4.26
N SER A 87 4.94 3.72 4.92
CA SER A 87 5.74 4.93 4.96
C SER A 87 7.21 4.64 4.70
N VAL A 88 7.87 5.54 3.97
CA VAL A 88 9.32 5.50 3.75
C VAL A 88 9.97 6.32 4.86
N VAL A 89 10.70 5.65 5.74
CA VAL A 89 11.26 6.27 6.96
C VAL A 89 12.75 6.60 6.82
N ALA A 90 13.46 5.93 5.93
CA ALA A 90 14.84 6.29 5.59
C ALA A 90 15.15 6.00 4.12
N LEU A 91 15.88 6.94 3.51
CA LEU A 91 16.42 6.84 2.16
C LEU A 91 17.92 7.10 2.19
N PRO A 92 18.71 6.47 1.29
CA PRO A 92 20.10 6.84 1.10
C PRO A 92 20.21 8.20 0.40
N ASP A 93 21.37 8.85 0.54
CA ASP A 93 21.63 10.15 -0.08
C ASP A 93 21.46 10.08 -1.60
N GLY A 94 20.77 11.08 -2.16
CA GLY A 94 20.54 11.15 -3.60
C GLY A 94 19.48 10.17 -4.12
N VAL A 95 18.61 9.64 -3.25
CA VAL A 95 17.41 8.87 -3.65
C VAL A 95 16.14 9.59 -3.21
N LEU A 96 15.11 9.50 -4.05
CA LEU A 96 13.74 9.92 -3.77
C LEU A 96 12.79 8.73 -3.80
N ALA A 97 11.72 8.80 -3.01
CA ALA A 97 10.62 7.85 -3.08
C ALA A 97 9.31 8.56 -3.41
N ARG A 98 8.44 7.89 -4.18
CA ARG A 98 7.10 8.37 -4.52
C ARG A 98 6.07 7.24 -4.50
N PRO A 99 5.01 7.35 -3.68
CA PRO A 99 4.85 8.31 -2.60
C PRO A 99 5.78 7.99 -1.42
N MET A 100 5.99 8.95 -0.51
CA MET A 100 6.67 8.72 0.77
C MET A 100 5.76 8.07 1.83
N PHE A 101 4.45 8.20 1.65
CA PHE A 101 3.43 7.70 2.55
C PHE A 101 2.18 7.34 1.73
N MET A 102 1.53 6.23 2.07
CA MET A 102 0.25 5.88 1.49
C MET A 102 -0.61 5.08 2.47
N GLU A 103 -1.92 5.26 2.35
CA GLU A 103 -2.92 4.37 2.92
C GLU A 103 -3.34 3.35 1.85
N ILE A 104 -3.42 2.07 2.21
CA ILE A 104 -3.76 0.98 1.30
C ILE A 104 -4.97 0.26 1.88
N GLN A 105 -6.09 0.27 1.14
CA GLN A 105 -7.29 -0.40 1.59
C GLN A 105 -7.07 -1.91 1.62
N GLU A 106 -7.84 -2.59 2.46
CA GLU A 106 -7.81 -4.04 2.54
C GLU A 106 -8.11 -4.68 1.18
N GLY A 107 -7.27 -5.63 0.77
CA GLY A 107 -7.33 -6.30 -0.53
C GLY A 107 -6.67 -5.55 -1.68
N GLU A 108 -6.21 -4.32 -1.48
CA GLU A 108 -5.51 -3.52 -2.47
C GLU A 108 -3.99 -3.68 -2.41
N THR A 109 -3.34 -3.19 -3.48
CA THR A 109 -1.87 -3.12 -3.59
C THR A 109 -1.44 -1.67 -3.71
N GLY A 110 -0.51 -1.26 -2.86
CA GLY A 110 0.22 -0.01 -2.97
C GLY A 110 1.61 -0.20 -3.55
N ALA A 111 2.15 0.85 -4.17
CA ALA A 111 3.49 0.84 -4.72
C ALA A 111 4.23 2.15 -4.39
N VAL A 112 5.49 2.00 -3.96
CA VAL A 112 6.45 3.09 -3.76
C VAL A 112 7.56 2.96 -4.80
N GLU A 113 7.67 3.95 -5.66
CA GLU A 113 8.70 4.05 -6.70
C GLU A 113 9.94 4.76 -6.15
N LEU A 114 11.13 4.18 -6.40
CA LEU A 114 12.41 4.74 -5.99
C LEU A 114 13.16 5.32 -7.20
N PHE A 115 13.59 6.57 -7.07
CA PHE A 115 14.27 7.32 -8.12
C PHE A 115 15.62 7.83 -7.64
N ARG A 116 16.58 7.91 -8.55
CA ARG A 116 17.81 8.66 -8.30
C ARG A 116 17.51 10.16 -8.38
N TRP A 117 17.91 10.92 -7.37
CA TRP A 117 17.97 12.37 -7.41
C TRP A 117 19.24 12.78 -8.12
N LEU A 118 19.12 13.40 -9.29
CA LEU A 118 20.25 13.85 -10.09
C LEU A 118 20.71 15.27 -9.74
N GLY A 119 20.12 15.91 -8.72
CA GLY A 119 20.36 17.30 -8.39
C GLY A 119 19.68 18.26 -9.36
N GLY A 120 19.20 19.38 -8.84
CA GLY A 120 18.76 20.56 -9.57
C GLY A 120 19.62 21.76 -9.18
#